data_AF-A0A7C1R949-F1
#
_entry.id   AF-A0A7C1R949-F1
#
_cell.length_a   1.000
_cell.length_b   1.000
_cell.length_c   1.000
_cell.angle_alpha   90.00
_cell.angle_beta   90.00
_cell.angle_gamma   90.00
#
_symmetry.space_group_name_H-M   'P 1'
#
loop_
_entity.id
_entity.type
_entity.pdbx_description
1 polymer ?
#
loop_
_entity_poly.entity_id
_entity_poly.type
_entity_poly.pdbx_seq_one_letter_code
_entity_poly.pdbx_strand_id
1 'polypeptide(L)'
;MGKLEGKRVVFLVGQEFEDIELWYPLLRLSEEGAEAIIVAVDTGLHTRPAVKGKYVTGRFGTTVPPLVHAEGKRFTLANLQEIDSGDVDAIIIPGGFSPDALRIHQGCLNLVRSL
;
A
#
# COMPACT_ATOMS: atom_id res chain seq x y z
N MET A 1 -21.91 12.83 1.57
CA MET A 1 -20.71 12.93 0.72
C MET A 1 -19.52 13.10 1.64
N GLY A 2 -18.55 12.19 1.57
CA GLY A 2 -17.31 12.30 2.34
C GLY A 2 -16.42 13.41 1.78
N LYS A 3 -15.50 13.98 2.57
CA LYS A 3 -14.64 15.10 2.10
C LYS A 3 -13.69 14.71 0.97
N LEU A 4 -13.41 13.43 0.82
CA LEU A 4 -12.48 12.85 -0.15
C LEU A 4 -13.20 11.99 -1.18
N GLU A 5 -14.52 12.15 -1.33
CA GLU A 5 -15.27 11.41 -2.33
C GLU A 5 -14.74 11.69 -3.75
N GLY A 6 -14.50 10.62 -4.51
CA GLY A 6 -13.88 10.70 -5.84
C GLY A 6 -12.36 10.90 -5.83
N LYS A 7 -11.72 10.90 -4.66
CA LYS A 7 -10.25 10.98 -4.55
C LYS A 7 -9.62 9.60 -4.52
N ARG A 8 -8.60 9.38 -5.33
CA ARG A 8 -7.85 8.10 -5.39
C ARG A 8 -6.51 8.24 -4.69
N VAL A 9 -6.30 7.41 -3.67
CA VAL A 9 -5.09 7.43 -2.84
C VAL A 9 -4.39 6.08 -2.93
N VAL A 10 -3.15 6.09 -3.41
CA VAL A 10 -2.33 4.89 -3.54
C VAL A 10 -1.46 4.70 -2.30
N PHE A 11 -1.49 3.50 -1.73
CA PHE A 11 -0.60 3.06 -0.65
C PHE A 11 0.44 2.10 -1.23
N LEU A 12 1.71 2.51 -1.27
CA LEU A 12 2.78 1.70 -1.84
C LEU A 12 3.62 1.07 -0.73
N VAL A 13 3.59 -0.27 -0.64
CA VAL A 13 4.27 -1.03 0.41
C VAL A 13 5.07 -2.20 -0.14
N GLY A 14 6.23 -2.45 0.45
CA GLY A 14 7.01 -3.69 0.33
C GLY A 14 7.04 -4.44 1.66
N GLN A 15 7.85 -5.49 1.77
CA GLN A 15 8.02 -6.22 3.02
C GLN A 15 8.54 -5.28 4.14
N GLU A 16 8.20 -5.57 5.41
CA GLU A 16 8.58 -4.76 6.57
C GLU A 16 8.01 -3.31 6.55
N PHE A 17 6.82 -3.10 5.99
CA PHE A 17 6.09 -1.83 6.18
C PHE A 17 5.67 -1.65 7.65
N GLU A 18 5.57 -0.41 8.13
CA GLU A 18 5.03 -0.11 9.45
C GLU A 18 3.49 -0.25 9.43
N ASP A 19 2.96 -1.19 10.20
CA ASP A 19 1.57 -1.61 10.15
C ASP A 19 0.59 -0.48 10.49
N ILE A 20 0.89 0.34 11.49
CA ILE A 20 0.03 1.45 11.92
C ILE A 20 0.07 2.57 10.87
N GLU A 21 1.24 2.85 10.28
CA GLU A 21 1.39 3.85 9.22
C GLU A 21 0.70 3.45 7.90
N LEU A 22 0.46 2.17 7.67
CA LEU A 22 -0.42 1.71 6.59
C LEU A 22 -1.90 1.81 7.00
N TRP A 23 -2.28 1.13 8.08
CA TRP A 23 -3.69 0.90 8.38
C TRP A 23 -4.41 2.14 8.90
N TYR A 24 -3.78 2.95 9.74
CA TYR A 24 -4.44 4.11 10.32
C TYR A 24 -4.80 5.16 9.26
N PRO A 25 -3.89 5.60 8.36
CA PRO A 25 -4.25 6.53 7.30
C PRO A 25 -5.24 5.92 6.31
N LEU A 26 -5.08 4.64 5.95
CA LEU A 26 -6.00 3.96 5.03
C LEU A 26 -7.44 3.98 5.54
N LEU A 27 -7.65 3.55 6.79
CA LEU A 27 -8.99 3.51 7.39
C LEU A 27 -9.58 4.92 7.47
N ARG A 28 -8.78 5.93 7.83
CA ARG A 28 -9.27 7.31 7.96
C ARG A 28 -9.62 7.95 6.63
N LEU A 29 -8.81 7.75 5.59
CA LEU A 29 -9.07 8.29 4.25
C LEU A 29 -10.29 7.60 3.62
N SER A 30 -10.40 6.28 3.80
CA SER A 30 -11.58 5.52 3.36
C SER A 30 -12.87 5.99 4.05
N GLU A 31 -12.84 6.32 5.34
CA GLU A 31 -14.00 6.88 6.06
C GLU A 31 -14.46 8.23 5.51
N GLU A 32 -13.53 9.04 5.02
CA GLU A 32 -13.82 10.31 4.36
C GLU A 32 -14.19 10.14 2.87
N GLY A 33 -14.30 8.89 2.37
CA GLY A 33 -14.79 8.57 1.03
C GLY A 33 -13.72 8.40 -0.06
N ALA A 34 -12.43 8.40 0.29
CA ALA A 34 -11.36 8.16 -0.67
C ALA A 34 -11.36 6.70 -1.15
N GLU A 35 -11.04 6.49 -2.43
CA GLU A 35 -10.66 5.19 -2.97
C GLU A 35 -9.22 4.88 -2.55
N ALA A 36 -9.06 4.05 -1.51
CA ALA A 36 -7.76 3.61 -1.05
C ALA A 36 -7.31 2.35 -1.81
N ILE A 37 -6.23 2.48 -2.58
CA ILE A 37 -5.67 1.41 -3.41
C ILE A 37 -4.36 0.96 -2.77
N ILE A 38 -4.23 -0.30 -2.37
CA ILE A 38 -2.97 -0.83 -1.85
C ILE A 38 -2.21 -1.51 -2.98
N VAL A 39 -0.98 -1.05 -3.22
CA VAL A 39 -0.01 -1.66 -4.13
C VAL A 39 1.06 -2.34 -3.28
N ALA A 40 0.95 -3.65 -3.16
CA ALA A 40 1.91 -4.49 -2.46
C ALA A 40 2.97 -5.04 -3.43
N VAL A 41 4.20 -4.54 -3.32
CA VAL A 41 5.34 -4.99 -4.13
C VAL A 41 6.09 -6.06 -3.34
N ASP A 42 6.17 -7.28 -3.87
CA ASP A 42 6.92 -8.37 -3.21
C ASP A 42 8.44 -8.16 -3.36
N THR A 43 8.95 -7.22 -2.58
CA THR A 43 10.36 -6.83 -2.49
C THR A 43 10.74 -6.57 -1.04
N GLY A 44 12.04 -6.65 -0.73
CA GLY A 44 12.57 -6.56 0.61
C GLY A 44 12.65 -7.92 1.30
N LEU A 45 13.04 -7.90 2.57
CA LEU A 45 13.20 -9.11 3.37
C LEU A 45 11.88 -9.45 4.07
N HIS A 46 11.51 -10.72 4.01
CA HIS A 46 10.36 -11.21 4.76
C HIS A 46 10.52 -10.97 6.26
N THR A 47 9.47 -10.42 6.88
CA THR A 47 9.33 -10.35 8.34
C THR A 47 9.32 -11.74 8.99
N ARG A 48 9.43 -11.83 10.32
CA ARG A 48 9.55 -13.12 11.03
C ARG A 48 8.22 -13.90 11.05
N PRO A 49 8.17 -15.17 10.60
CA PRO A 49 9.25 -16.02 10.07
C PRO A 49 9.52 -15.83 8.57
N ALA A 50 10.77 -16.06 8.16
CA ALA A 50 11.20 -16.01 6.77
C ALA A 50 10.76 -17.26 5.99
N VAL A 51 9.52 -17.25 5.52
CA VAL A 51 8.91 -18.35 4.76
C VAL A 51 8.61 -17.87 3.34
N LYS A 52 8.93 -18.71 2.34
CA LYS A 52 8.66 -18.42 0.93
C LYS A 52 7.16 -18.42 0.65
N GLY A 53 6.72 -17.51 -0.22
CA GLY A 53 5.32 -17.46 -0.68
C GLY A 53 4.34 -16.85 0.32
N LYS A 54 4.86 -16.19 1.37
CA LYS A 54 4.03 -15.34 2.23
C LYS A 54 3.70 -14.04 1.51
N TYR A 55 2.55 -13.46 1.87
CA TYR A 55 2.17 -12.13 1.44
C TYR A 55 3.17 -11.06 1.88
N VAL A 56 3.06 -9.87 1.29
CA VAL A 56 3.73 -8.68 1.83
C VAL A 56 3.25 -8.46 3.25
N THR A 57 4.19 -8.47 4.20
CA THR A 57 3.89 -8.48 5.63
C THR A 57 4.54 -7.28 6.31
N GLY A 58 3.82 -6.67 7.25
CA GLY A 58 4.29 -5.59 8.10
C GLY A 58 5.12 -6.09 9.29
N ARG A 59 5.75 -5.17 10.00
CA ARG A 59 6.64 -5.45 11.15
C ARG A 59 5.94 -6.17 12.29
N PHE A 60 4.65 -5.94 12.47
CA PHE A 60 3.81 -6.58 13.50
C PHE A 60 3.01 -7.77 12.97
N GLY A 61 3.26 -8.20 11.73
CA GLY A 61 2.69 -9.41 11.15
C GLY A 61 1.36 -9.21 10.44
N THR A 62 0.86 -7.98 10.27
CA THR A 62 -0.28 -7.76 9.36
C THR A 62 0.15 -8.03 7.93
N THR A 63 -0.80 -8.47 7.10
CA THR A 63 -0.54 -8.86 5.72
C THR A 63 -1.27 -7.93 4.76
N VAL A 64 -0.76 -7.81 3.54
CA VAL A 64 -1.49 -7.27 2.40
C VAL A 64 -1.63 -8.40 1.38
N PRO A 65 -2.86 -8.88 1.10
CA PRO A 65 -4.14 -8.41 1.65
C PRO A 65 -4.33 -8.69 3.15
N PRO A 66 -5.10 -7.84 3.87
CA PRO A 66 -5.43 -8.06 5.28
C PRO A 66 -6.45 -9.19 5.45
N LEU A 67 -6.28 -9.99 6.50
CA LEU A 67 -7.20 -11.09 6.82
C LEU A 67 -8.56 -10.64 7.35
N VAL A 68 -8.65 -9.41 7.87
CA VAL A 68 -9.81 -8.91 8.64
C VAL A 68 -10.60 -7.80 7.94
N HIS A 69 -10.28 -7.51 6.67
CA HIS A 69 -11.04 -6.57 5.85
C HIS A 69 -11.24 -7.13 4.44
N ALA A 70 -12.50 -7.19 4.01
CA ALA A 70 -12.82 -7.59 2.64
C ALA A 70 -12.43 -6.49 1.65
N GLU A 71 -11.80 -6.91 0.55
CA GLU A 71 -11.53 -6.05 -0.60
C GLU A 71 -12.85 -5.44 -1.14
N GLY A 72 -12.77 -4.20 -1.63
CA GLY A 72 -13.92 -3.43 -2.12
C GLY A 72 -14.76 -2.76 -1.03
N LYS A 73 -14.38 -2.88 0.25
CA LYS A 73 -15.04 -2.17 1.36
C LYS A 73 -14.26 -0.94 1.82
N ARG A 74 -13.02 -1.15 2.27
CA ARG A 74 -12.14 -0.09 2.77
C ARG A 74 -10.93 0.16 1.86
N PHE A 75 -10.61 -0.81 1.00
CA PHE A 75 -9.49 -0.77 0.09
C PHE A 75 -9.75 -1.65 -1.14
N THR A 76 -8.98 -1.44 -2.19
CA THR A 76 -8.79 -2.36 -3.32
C THR A 76 -7.31 -2.72 -3.44
N LEU A 77 -7.01 -3.84 -4.10
CA LEU A 77 -5.64 -4.22 -4.44
C LEU A 77 -5.38 -3.86 -5.90
N ALA A 78 -4.15 -3.46 -6.18
CA ALA A 78 -3.68 -3.31 -7.55
C ALA A 78 -2.21 -3.71 -7.66
N ASN A 79 -1.84 -4.23 -8.82
CA ASN A 79 -0.44 -4.37 -9.18
C ASN A 79 0.12 -3.02 -9.62
N LEU A 80 1.44 -2.86 -9.53
CA LEU A 80 2.11 -1.62 -9.89
C LEU A 80 1.79 -1.16 -11.33
N GLN A 81 1.62 -2.10 -12.26
CA GLN A 81 1.35 -1.83 -13.68
C GLN A 81 -0.11 -1.41 -13.96
N GLU A 82 -1.00 -1.59 -12.99
CA GLU A 82 -2.43 -1.26 -13.09
C GLU A 82 -2.72 0.18 -12.63
N ILE A 83 -1.72 0.86 -12.05
CA ILE A 83 -1.86 2.24 -11.61
C ILE A 83 -1.64 3.20 -12.77
N ASP A 84 -2.70 3.88 -13.18
CA ASP A 84 -2.62 5.07 -14.03
C ASP A 84 -2.32 6.30 -13.16
N SER A 85 -1.16 6.92 -13.37
CA SER A 85 -0.72 8.07 -12.58
C SER A 85 -1.58 9.31 -12.81
N GLY A 86 -2.27 9.42 -13.96
CA GLY A 86 -3.12 10.57 -14.28
C GLY A 86 -4.35 10.69 -13.38
N ASP A 87 -4.74 9.60 -12.72
CA ASP A 87 -5.93 9.52 -11.87
C ASP A 87 -5.60 9.43 -10.37
N VAL A 88 -4.34 9.54 -9.97
CA VAL A 88 -3.93 9.45 -8.56
C VAL A 88 -3.85 10.84 -7.94
N ASP A 89 -4.68 11.12 -6.93
CA ASP A 89 -4.65 12.41 -6.22
C ASP A 89 -3.55 12.47 -5.15
N ALA A 90 -3.17 11.33 -4.59
CA ALA A 90 -2.12 11.24 -3.58
C ALA A 90 -1.48 9.85 -3.54
N ILE A 91 -0.21 9.81 -3.16
CA ILE A 91 0.50 8.58 -2.80
C ILE A 91 0.99 8.65 -1.36
N ILE A 92 0.82 7.54 -0.64
CA ILE A 92 1.30 7.35 0.72
C ILE A 92 2.29 6.18 0.70
N ILE A 93 3.47 6.42 1.25
CA ILE A 93 4.52 5.41 1.41
C ILE A 93 4.72 5.23 2.92
N PRO A 94 4.07 4.22 3.54
CA PRO A 94 4.29 3.89 4.93
C PRO A 94 5.77 3.60 5.21
N GLY A 95 6.22 3.94 6.42
CA GLY A 95 7.57 3.72 6.89
C GLY A 95 7.88 2.25 7.18
N GLY A 96 8.74 2.03 8.18
CA GLY A 96 9.36 0.74 8.43
C GLY A 96 10.60 0.53 7.56
N PHE A 97 10.91 -0.71 7.20
CA PHE A 97 11.99 -1.03 6.26
C PHE A 97 11.51 -1.19 4.81
N SER A 98 10.20 -1.20 4.58
CA SER A 98 9.60 -1.21 3.23
C SER A 98 10.23 -0.16 2.28
N PRO A 99 10.37 1.13 2.67
CA PRO A 99 10.96 2.13 1.78
C PRO A 99 12.40 1.83 1.33
N ASP A 100 13.18 1.08 2.11
CA ASP A 100 14.56 0.71 1.73
C ASP A 100 14.60 -0.21 0.51
N ALA A 101 13.62 -1.11 0.40
CA ALA A 101 13.48 -1.98 -0.77
C ALA A 101 12.78 -1.27 -1.94
N LEU A 102 11.79 -0.41 -1.65
CA LEU A 102 11.04 0.31 -2.69
C LEU A 102 11.90 1.33 -3.43
N ARG A 103 12.82 2.02 -2.74
CA ARG A 103 13.63 3.11 -3.32
C ARG A 103 14.61 2.66 -4.41
N ILE A 104 14.88 1.37 -4.52
CA ILE A 104 15.72 0.78 -5.56
C ILE A 104 14.92 -0.02 -6.60
N HIS A 105 13.61 -0.16 -6.40
CA HIS A 105 12.74 -0.87 -7.33
C HIS A 105 12.34 0.06 -8.48
N GLN A 106 12.82 -0.24 -9.70
CA GLN A 106 12.66 0.66 -10.84
C GLN A 106 11.19 0.99 -11.16
N GLY A 107 10.30 0.01 -11.01
CA GLY A 107 8.88 0.23 -11.20
C GLY A 107 8.30 1.23 -10.19
N CYS A 108 8.71 1.17 -8.93
CA CYS A 108 8.24 2.09 -7.89
C CYS A 108 8.73 3.51 -8.18
N LEU A 109 10.01 3.65 -8.55
CA LEU A 109 10.59 4.93 -8.95
C LEU A 109 9.88 5.53 -10.17
N ASN A 110 9.53 4.70 -11.16
CA ASN A 110 8.82 5.14 -12.35
C ASN A 110 7.41 5.65 -12.01
N LEU A 111 6.66 4.90 -11.19
CA LEU A 111 5.35 5.32 -10.72
C LEU A 111 5.43 6.67 -10.01
N VAL A 112 6.28 6.81 -8.99
CA VAL A 112 6.40 8.05 -8.21
C VAL A 112 6.80 9.25 -9.07
N ARG A 113 7.64 9.06 -10.09
CA ARG A 113 8.04 10.13 -11.03
C ARG A 113 6.95 10.53 -12.02
N SER A 114 5.95 9.66 -12.22
CA SER A 114 4.85 9.88 -13.17
C SER A 114 3.60 10.51 -12.55
N LEU A 115 3.55 10.61 -11.22
CA LEU A 115 2.53 11.34 -10.46
C LEU A 115 2.81 12.84 -10.51
#